data_AF-A0A535RLS4-F1
#
_entry.id   AF-A0A535RLS4-F1
#
_cell.length_a   1.000
_cell.length_b   1.000
_cell.length_c   1.000
_cell.angle_alpha   90.00
_cell.angle_beta   90.00
_cell.angle_gamma   90.00
#
_symmetry.space_group_name_H-M   'P 1'
#
loop_
_entity.id
_entity.type
_entity.pdbx_description
1 polymer ?
#
loop_
_entity_poly.entity_id
_entity_poly.type
_entity_poly.pdbx_seq_one_letter_code
_entity_poly.pdbx_strand_id
1 'polypeptide(L)'
;MGGYNDASNNALTLIEHWNGTKWSIVPSPNVASLSNGLSAISAVSATDIWAVGNASGNNGFQPLIEHWNGTNWTIATSTGTGQLTGVAAIASNNAWAVGNISSPNLIQTLVEHWNGTTWSVVSSSGPGGAYNTLNGVAAISANNLWAVGDDAMNITPHTDYLPLIEHWNGTSWSVVKSPSPGSTASDLLAVARVPATHNVWSVGFTQGSIYQTLTEFRC
;
A
#
# COMPACT_ATOMS: atom_id res chain seq x y z
N MET A 1 -6.33 4.43 -12.00
CA MET A 1 -6.31 5.38 -10.87
C MET A 1 -4.95 6.07 -10.84
N GLY A 2 -4.84 7.23 -10.21
CA GLY A 2 -3.60 7.99 -10.10
C GLY A 2 -3.87 9.43 -9.69
N GLY A 3 -3.18 10.38 -10.32
CA GLY A 3 -3.49 11.79 -10.20
C GLY A 3 -3.28 12.57 -11.50
N TYR A 4 -3.81 13.79 -11.55
CA TYR A 4 -3.62 14.74 -12.63
C TYR A 4 -3.45 16.15 -12.06
N ASN A 5 -2.82 17.06 -12.80
CA ASN A 5 -2.70 18.45 -12.37
C ASN A 5 -3.83 19.29 -12.98
N ASP A 6 -4.47 20.14 -12.16
CA ASP A 6 -5.40 21.15 -12.65
C ASP A 6 -4.66 22.32 -13.34
N ALA A 7 -5.42 23.30 -13.84
CA ALA A 7 -4.85 24.48 -14.50
C ALA A 7 -3.99 25.37 -13.57
N SER A 8 -4.13 25.19 -12.26
CA SER A 8 -3.33 25.86 -11.22
C SER A 8 -2.18 24.98 -10.72
N ASN A 9 -1.92 23.85 -11.39
CA ASN A 9 -0.88 22.87 -11.07
C ASN A 9 -1.04 22.21 -9.69
N ASN A 10 -2.29 22.10 -9.20
CA ASN A 10 -2.60 21.29 -8.03
C ASN A 10 -2.80 19.83 -8.45
N ALA A 11 -2.13 18.90 -7.76
CA ALA A 11 -2.36 17.49 -7.99
C ALA A 11 -3.71 17.06 -7.39
N LEU A 12 -4.55 16.47 -8.24
CA LEU A 12 -5.87 15.94 -7.90
C LEU A 12 -5.91 14.44 -8.18
N THR A 13 -6.76 13.73 -7.45
CA THR A 13 -7.04 12.30 -7.67
C THR A 13 -7.60 12.04 -9.06
N LEU A 14 -7.24 10.92 -9.67
CA LEU A 14 -7.83 10.43 -10.91
C LEU A 14 -8.34 8.99 -10.71
N ILE A 15 -9.61 8.74 -11.02
CA ILE A 15 -10.18 7.41 -11.14
C ILE A 15 -10.78 7.23 -12.53
N GLU A 16 -10.45 6.12 -13.18
CA GLU A 16 -10.95 5.74 -14.49
C GLU A 16 -11.55 4.34 -14.43
N HIS A 17 -12.63 4.11 -15.18
CA HIS A 17 -13.35 2.85 -15.20
C HIS A 17 -13.54 2.35 -16.63
N TRP A 18 -13.24 1.06 -16.84
CA TRP A 18 -13.49 0.36 -18.09
C TRP A 18 -14.82 -0.38 -18.03
N ASN A 19 -15.75 -0.02 -18.92
CA ASN A 19 -17.08 -0.63 -18.94
C ASN A 19 -17.18 -1.87 -19.85
N GLY A 20 -16.06 -2.44 -20.28
CA GLY A 20 -16.03 -3.50 -21.30
C GLY A 20 -15.75 -3.01 -22.72
N THR A 21 -15.91 -1.70 -23.00
CA THR A 21 -15.76 -1.12 -24.35
C THR A 21 -15.00 0.20 -24.41
N LYS A 22 -15.07 1.02 -23.36
CA LYS A 22 -14.33 2.29 -23.28
C LYS A 22 -13.94 2.61 -21.84
N TRP A 23 -12.87 3.38 -21.71
CA TRP A 23 -12.48 4.03 -20.47
C TRP A 23 -13.26 5.33 -20.29
N SER A 24 -13.62 5.64 -19.05
CA SER A 24 -14.20 6.94 -18.68
C SER A 24 -13.74 7.36 -17.29
N ILE A 25 -13.55 8.66 -17.10
CA ILE A 25 -13.26 9.25 -15.79
C ILE A 25 -14.49 9.12 -14.89
N VAL A 26 -14.26 8.69 -13.66
CA VAL A 26 -15.26 8.67 -12.58
C VAL A 26 -14.86 9.74 -11.56
N PRO A 27 -15.76 10.67 -11.19
CA PRO A 27 -15.45 11.70 -10.21
C PRO A 27 -14.99 11.10 -8.86
N SER A 28 -13.88 11.60 -8.33
CA SER A 28 -13.34 11.27 -7.01
C SER A 28 -13.12 12.54 -6.18
N PRO A 29 -13.36 12.48 -4.86
CA PRO A 29 -13.16 13.61 -3.96
C PRO A 29 -11.67 13.96 -3.82
N ASN A 30 -11.40 15.19 -3.38
CA ASN A 30 -10.05 15.65 -3.05
C ASN A 30 -10.08 16.31 -1.68
N VAL A 31 -9.00 16.20 -0.91
CA VAL A 31 -8.83 17.02 0.29
C VAL A 31 -8.48 18.44 -0.15
N ALA A 32 -9.32 19.39 0.24
CA ALA A 32 -9.20 20.78 -0.19
C ALA A 32 -7.83 21.37 0.21
N SER A 33 -7.24 22.14 -0.69
CA SER A 33 -5.95 22.84 -0.51
C SER A 33 -4.74 21.91 -0.33
N LEU A 34 -4.87 20.61 -0.58
CA LEU A 34 -3.76 19.65 -0.60
C LEU A 34 -3.51 19.12 -2.01
N SER A 35 -2.30 18.60 -2.24
CA SER A 35 -1.97 17.76 -3.39
C SER A 35 -2.40 16.33 -3.10
N ASN A 36 -3.21 15.74 -3.97
CA ASN A 36 -3.82 14.43 -3.76
C ASN A 36 -3.32 13.44 -4.82
N GLY A 37 -3.08 12.20 -4.40
CA GLY A 37 -2.70 11.11 -5.28
C GLY A 37 -3.23 9.80 -4.74
N LEU A 38 -3.68 8.91 -5.64
CA LEU A 38 -4.09 7.57 -5.28
C LEU A 38 -3.10 6.54 -5.86
N SER A 39 -2.72 5.56 -5.04
CA SER A 39 -1.63 4.60 -5.31
C SER A 39 -2.14 3.18 -5.58
N ALA A 40 -3.19 2.74 -4.88
CA ALA A 40 -3.73 1.38 -5.03
C ALA A 40 -5.25 1.30 -4.86
N ILE A 41 -5.88 0.36 -5.56
CA ILE A 41 -7.33 0.11 -5.54
C ILE A 41 -7.60 -1.38 -5.39
N SER A 42 -8.63 -1.73 -4.62
CA SER A 42 -9.06 -3.11 -4.40
C SER A 42 -10.58 -3.18 -4.30
N ALA A 43 -11.20 -4.12 -5.03
CA ALA A 43 -12.63 -4.28 -5.10
C ALA A 43 -13.09 -5.54 -4.35
N VAL A 44 -14.05 -5.39 -3.45
CA VAL A 44 -14.84 -6.51 -2.91
C VAL A 44 -15.94 -6.88 -3.90
N SER A 45 -16.58 -5.88 -4.49
CA SER A 45 -17.64 -6.03 -5.49
C SER A 45 -17.72 -4.79 -6.38
N ALA A 46 -18.62 -4.79 -7.36
CA ALA A 46 -18.87 -3.61 -8.21
C ALA A 46 -19.38 -2.39 -7.42
N THR A 47 -19.84 -2.58 -6.18
CA THR A 47 -20.41 -1.54 -5.32
C THR A 47 -19.66 -1.36 -4.00
N ASP A 48 -18.48 -1.95 -3.88
CA ASP A 48 -17.66 -1.88 -2.67
C ASP A 48 -16.20 -1.98 -3.08
N ILE A 49 -15.57 -0.82 -3.22
CA ILE A 49 -14.20 -0.67 -3.70
C ILE A 49 -13.49 0.34 -2.81
N TRP A 50 -12.25 0.03 -2.46
CA TRP A 50 -11.37 0.91 -1.70
C TRP A 50 -10.22 1.39 -2.57
N ALA A 51 -9.94 2.69 -2.54
CA ALA A 51 -8.74 3.28 -3.10
C ALA A 51 -7.95 3.96 -1.98
N VAL A 52 -6.62 3.85 -2.02
CA VAL A 52 -5.73 4.45 -1.03
C VAL A 52 -4.60 5.23 -1.69
N GLY A 53 -4.05 6.19 -0.96
CA GLY A 53 -2.96 7.03 -1.40
C GLY A 53 -2.58 8.05 -0.34
N ASN A 54 -2.35 9.28 -0.78
CA ASN A 54 -1.97 10.38 0.10
C ASN A 54 -2.62 11.70 -0.31
N ALA A 55 -2.82 12.56 0.68
CA ALA A 55 -2.96 13.99 0.51
C ALA A 55 -1.78 14.68 1.20
N SER A 56 -1.17 15.68 0.57
CA SER A 56 0.03 16.34 1.09
C SER A 56 -0.04 17.86 0.98
N GLY A 57 0.47 18.53 2.00
CA GLY A 57 0.68 19.98 2.02
C GLY A 57 1.88 20.32 2.90
N ASN A 58 1.91 21.54 3.45
CA ASN A 58 3.04 22.02 4.27
C ASN A 58 3.30 21.18 5.53
N ASN A 59 2.28 20.45 6.01
CA ASN A 59 2.37 19.62 7.22
C ASN A 59 2.75 18.16 6.94
N GLY A 60 3.18 17.83 5.72
CA GLY A 60 3.57 16.47 5.31
C GLY A 60 2.43 15.65 4.69
N PHE A 61 2.64 14.34 4.62
CA PHE A 61 1.70 13.37 4.05
C PHE A 61 0.62 12.97 5.08
N GLN A 62 -0.61 12.88 4.58
CA GLN A 62 -1.77 12.32 5.29
C GLN A 62 -2.33 11.17 4.45
N PRO A 63 -2.71 10.02 5.06
CA PRO A 63 -3.34 8.95 4.33
C PRO A 63 -4.65 9.42 3.69
N LEU A 64 -4.81 9.13 2.40
CA LEU A 64 -6.07 9.33 1.70
C LEU A 64 -6.69 7.96 1.47
N ILE A 65 -7.90 7.76 1.97
CA ILE A 65 -8.70 6.55 1.75
C ILE A 65 -10.02 6.97 1.13
N GLU A 66 -10.39 6.37 0.01
CA GLU A 66 -11.67 6.58 -0.64
C GLU A 66 -12.46 5.28 -0.75
N HIS A 67 -13.77 5.36 -0.53
CA HIS A 67 -14.71 4.25 -0.64
C HIS A 67 -15.72 4.49 -1.73
N TRP A 68 -15.91 3.50 -2.60
CA TRP A 68 -16.96 3.46 -3.59
C TRP A 68 -18.13 2.63 -3.08
N ASN A 69 -19.30 3.24 -3.02
CA ASN A 69 -20.53 2.59 -2.57
C ASN A 69 -21.41 2.04 -3.71
N GLY A 70 -20.90 1.99 -4.94
CA GLY A 70 -21.69 1.65 -6.14
C GLY A 70 -22.18 2.87 -6.94
N THR A 71 -22.12 4.06 -6.35
CA THR A 71 -22.60 5.28 -7.01
C THR A 71 -21.64 6.46 -6.93
N ASN A 72 -20.97 6.63 -5.79
CA ASN A 72 -20.08 7.76 -5.54
C ASN A 72 -18.87 7.32 -4.73
N TRP A 73 -17.74 7.98 -4.96
CA TRP A 73 -16.57 7.91 -4.11
C TRP A 73 -16.70 8.90 -2.95
N THR A 74 -16.37 8.46 -1.73
CA THR A 74 -16.32 9.31 -0.54
C THR A 74 -15.03 9.08 0.23
N ILE A 75 -14.46 10.14 0.81
CA ILE A 75 -13.29 10.03 1.68
C ILE A 75 -13.71 9.33 2.98
N ALA A 76 -13.00 8.26 3.33
CA ALA A 76 -13.10 7.60 4.61
C ALA A 76 -12.01 8.11 5.55
N THR A 77 -12.35 8.32 6.82
CA THR A 77 -11.40 8.82 7.81
C THR A 77 -10.33 7.78 8.13
N SER A 78 -9.07 8.14 7.93
CA SER A 78 -7.90 7.44 8.46
C SER A 78 -7.54 7.96 9.86
N THR A 79 -6.94 7.09 10.68
CA THR A 79 -6.36 7.47 11.98
C THR A 79 -4.83 7.52 11.95
N GLY A 80 -4.23 7.17 10.82
CA GLY A 80 -2.79 7.15 10.60
C GLY A 80 -2.22 8.51 10.19
N THR A 81 -0.90 8.57 10.16
CA THR A 81 -0.12 9.69 9.61
C THR A 81 0.89 9.15 8.61
N GLY A 82 1.12 9.86 7.50
CA GLY A 82 1.95 9.35 6.40
C GLY A 82 1.13 9.07 5.14
N GLN A 83 1.42 7.97 4.46
CA GLN A 83 0.84 7.62 3.16
C GLN A 83 0.54 6.13 3.06
N LEU A 84 -0.43 5.78 2.22
CA LEU A 84 -0.78 4.40 1.90
C LEU A 84 -0.43 4.11 0.45
N THR A 85 0.14 2.95 0.21
CA THR A 85 0.69 2.51 -1.09
C THR A 85 -0.01 1.27 -1.60
N GLY A 86 -0.54 0.42 -0.70
CA GLY A 86 -1.23 -0.82 -1.03
C GLY A 86 -2.54 -0.98 -0.27
N VAL A 87 -3.53 -1.63 -0.88
CA VAL A 87 -4.80 -2.00 -0.25
C VAL A 87 -5.27 -3.38 -0.71
N ALA A 88 -5.78 -4.18 0.23
CA ALA A 88 -6.44 -5.46 -0.02
C ALA A 88 -7.81 -5.45 0.65
N ALA A 89 -8.88 -5.41 -0.17
CA ALA A 89 -10.25 -5.52 0.31
C ALA A 89 -10.70 -6.99 0.26
N ILE A 90 -11.11 -7.53 1.40
CA ILE A 90 -11.46 -8.95 1.58
C ILE A 90 -12.97 -9.12 1.62
N ALA A 91 -13.64 -8.24 2.35
CA ALA A 91 -15.09 -8.17 2.52
C ALA A 91 -15.48 -6.73 2.89
N SER A 92 -16.78 -6.43 2.88
CA SER A 92 -17.30 -5.10 3.24
C SER A 92 -16.94 -4.63 4.65
N ASN A 93 -16.60 -5.57 5.52
CA ASN A 93 -16.16 -5.33 6.89
C ASN A 93 -14.70 -5.71 7.16
N ASN A 94 -13.91 -5.95 6.11
CA ASN A 94 -12.53 -6.36 6.25
C ASN A 94 -11.70 -5.91 5.05
N ALA A 95 -10.95 -4.82 5.24
CA ALA A 95 -9.97 -4.34 4.28
C ALA A 95 -8.71 -3.92 5.02
N TRP A 96 -7.56 -4.09 4.39
CA TRP A 96 -6.26 -3.76 4.95
C TRP A 96 -5.52 -2.83 4.01
N ALA A 97 -4.94 -1.77 4.55
CA ALA A 97 -4.10 -0.85 3.82
C ALA A 97 -2.71 -0.82 4.43
N VAL A 98 -1.68 -0.67 3.59
CA VAL A 98 -0.28 -0.61 4.02
C VAL A 98 0.42 0.57 3.37
N GLY A 99 1.49 1.04 4.00
CA GLY A 99 2.32 2.13 3.51
C GLY A 99 3.41 2.49 4.50
N ASN A 100 3.65 3.78 4.66
CA ASN A 100 4.61 4.29 5.64
C ASN A 100 4.12 5.55 6.37
N ILE A 101 4.54 5.65 7.62
CA ILE A 101 4.56 6.87 8.42
C ILE A 101 5.75 7.69 7.94
N SER A 102 5.49 8.90 7.46
CA SER A 102 6.55 9.82 7.02
C SER A 102 6.78 10.89 8.07
N SER A 103 7.85 10.76 8.85
CA SER A 103 8.36 11.81 9.76
C SER A 103 9.78 12.24 9.33
N PRO A 104 10.23 13.48 9.64
CA PRO A 104 11.50 14.02 9.14
C PRO A 104 12.76 13.16 9.38
N ASN A 105 12.74 12.29 10.40
CA ASN A 105 13.88 11.46 10.79
C ASN A 105 13.53 9.97 10.96
N LEU A 106 12.32 9.56 10.59
CA LEU A 106 11.82 8.21 10.83
C LEU A 106 10.77 7.87 9.77
N ILE A 107 11.04 6.81 9.01
CA ILE A 107 10.06 6.17 8.15
C ILE A 107 9.78 4.79 8.75
N GLN A 108 8.53 4.57 9.16
CA GLN A 108 8.07 3.28 9.68
C GLN A 108 6.91 2.78 8.85
N THR A 109 6.75 1.47 8.79
CA THR A 109 5.58 0.85 8.17
C THR A 109 4.29 1.39 8.80
N LEU A 110 3.30 1.71 7.96
CA LEU A 110 1.94 2.00 8.38
C LEU A 110 1.06 0.83 7.95
N VAL A 111 0.24 0.31 8.86
CA VAL A 111 -0.80 -0.67 8.56
C VAL A 111 -2.11 -0.18 9.15
N GLU A 112 -3.16 -0.12 8.34
CA GLU A 112 -4.52 0.23 8.79
C GLU A 112 -5.50 -0.90 8.46
N HIS A 113 -6.45 -1.15 9.36
CA HIS A 113 -7.49 -2.15 9.21
C HIS A 113 -8.88 -1.53 9.28
N TRP A 114 -9.72 -1.86 8.30
CA TRP A 114 -11.15 -1.58 8.28
C TRP A 114 -11.92 -2.73 8.91
N ASN A 115 -12.69 -2.43 9.95
CA ASN A 115 -13.51 -3.40 10.68
C ASN A 115 -15.00 -3.42 10.27
N GLY A 116 -15.38 -2.67 9.22
CA GLY A 116 -16.77 -2.46 8.82
C GLY A 116 -17.37 -1.13 9.26
N THR A 117 -16.71 -0.37 10.13
CA THR A 117 -17.19 0.93 10.59
C THR A 117 -16.11 2.00 10.61
N THR A 118 -14.88 1.65 10.98
CA THR A 118 -13.77 2.60 11.10
C THR A 118 -12.45 1.97 10.65
N TRP A 119 -11.59 2.78 10.02
CA TRP A 119 -10.18 2.45 9.85
C TRP A 119 -9.44 2.70 11.17
N SER A 120 -8.52 1.81 11.51
CA SER A 120 -7.67 1.94 12.69
C SER A 120 -6.25 1.46 12.39
N VAL A 121 -5.26 2.16 12.93
CA VAL A 121 -3.85 1.73 12.84
C VAL A 121 -3.67 0.43 13.63
N VAL A 122 -3.05 -0.56 12.99
CA VAL A 122 -2.67 -1.84 13.60
C VAL A 122 -1.14 -1.90 13.68
N SER A 123 -0.61 -2.37 14.80
CA SER A 123 0.83 -2.55 14.96
C SER A 123 1.37 -3.54 13.92
N SER A 124 2.37 -3.09 13.17
CA SER A 124 3.25 -3.93 12.37
C SER A 124 4.41 -4.45 13.22
N SER A 125 5.13 -5.45 12.71
CA SER A 125 6.33 -5.99 13.37
C SER A 125 7.61 -5.54 12.67
N GLY A 126 7.59 -4.37 12.03
CA GLY A 126 8.74 -3.83 11.29
C GLY A 126 10.03 -3.88 12.12
N PRO A 127 11.19 -4.16 11.51
CA PRO A 127 12.44 -4.56 12.20
C PRO A 127 13.11 -3.48 13.09
N GLY A 128 12.43 -2.40 13.46
CA GLY A 128 12.97 -1.34 14.31
C GLY A 128 14.04 -0.47 13.63
N GLY A 129 14.28 -0.67 12.32
CA GLY A 129 15.13 0.19 11.48
C GLY A 129 14.55 1.61 11.34
N ALA A 130 15.39 2.57 10.95
CA ALA A 130 14.97 3.96 10.80
C ALA A 130 14.11 4.22 9.53
N TYR A 131 14.11 3.28 8.57
CA TYR A 131 13.44 3.46 7.28
C TYR A 131 12.80 2.16 6.80
N ASN A 132 11.48 2.01 7.01
CA ASN A 132 10.73 0.83 6.58
C ASN A 132 9.48 1.27 5.81
N THR A 133 9.25 0.67 4.64
CA THR A 133 8.05 0.89 3.84
C THR A 133 7.41 -0.44 3.47
N LEU A 134 6.08 -0.49 3.47
CA LEU A 134 5.33 -1.54 2.79
C LEU A 134 4.79 -0.94 1.49
N ASN A 135 5.01 -1.60 0.37
CA ASN A 135 4.64 -1.17 -0.99
C ASN A 135 3.38 -1.88 -1.50
N GLY A 136 3.14 -3.12 -1.07
CA GLY A 136 1.98 -3.90 -1.49
C GLY A 136 1.46 -4.83 -0.40
N VAL A 137 0.19 -5.19 -0.50
CA VAL A 137 -0.47 -6.16 0.39
C VAL A 137 -1.41 -7.07 -0.42
N ALA A 138 -1.40 -8.36 -0.11
CA ALA A 138 -2.31 -9.35 -0.66
C ALA A 138 -2.96 -10.17 0.45
N ALA A 139 -4.26 -10.41 0.31
CA ALA A 139 -5.02 -11.24 1.24
C ALA A 139 -5.37 -12.60 0.62
N ILE A 140 -4.90 -13.67 1.27
CA ILE A 140 -5.35 -15.04 0.98
C ILE A 140 -6.69 -15.28 1.71
N SER A 141 -6.78 -14.85 2.97
CA SER A 141 -7.99 -14.88 3.79
C SER A 141 -7.95 -13.76 4.83
N ALA A 142 -9.02 -13.60 5.62
CA ALA A 142 -9.06 -12.64 6.74
C ALA A 142 -7.93 -12.82 7.77
N ASN A 143 -7.36 -14.02 7.85
CA ASN A 143 -6.34 -14.39 8.83
C ASN A 143 -5.01 -14.78 8.16
N ASN A 144 -4.86 -14.51 6.87
CA ASN A 144 -3.65 -14.81 6.12
C ASN A 144 -3.42 -13.72 5.08
N LEU A 145 -2.61 -12.73 5.44
CA LEU A 145 -2.22 -11.62 4.57
C LEU A 145 -0.70 -11.53 4.49
N TRP A 146 -0.21 -11.08 3.35
CA TRP A 146 1.19 -10.85 3.09
C TRP A 146 1.37 -9.42 2.64
N ALA A 147 2.23 -8.68 3.33
CA ALA A 147 2.68 -7.35 2.94
C ALA A 147 4.15 -7.40 2.56
N VAL A 148 4.54 -6.64 1.56
CA VAL A 148 5.91 -6.59 1.05
C VAL A 148 6.36 -5.16 0.84
N GLY A 149 7.66 -4.93 0.95
CA GLY A 149 8.30 -3.65 0.71
C GLY A 149 9.80 -3.74 0.98
N ASP A 150 10.33 -2.71 1.64
CA ASP A 150 11.75 -2.55 1.91
C ASP A 150 12.04 -2.06 3.34
N ASP A 151 13.18 -2.49 3.86
CA ASP A 151 13.79 -2.02 5.10
C ASP A 151 15.21 -1.52 4.80
N ALA A 152 15.44 -0.22 4.99
CA ALA A 152 16.77 0.32 5.17
C ALA A 152 17.18 0.14 6.63
N MET A 153 17.98 -0.89 6.85
CA MET A 153 18.81 -0.98 8.04
C MET A 153 19.64 0.29 8.17
N ASN A 154 19.97 0.71 9.40
CA ASN A 154 20.76 1.91 9.73
C ASN A 154 22.20 1.88 9.14
N ILE A 155 22.32 1.90 7.81
CA ILE A 155 23.59 1.91 7.10
C ILE A 155 23.61 3.23 6.33
N THR A 156 24.45 4.15 6.79
CA THR A 156 24.89 5.28 6.00
C THR A 156 26.02 4.81 5.09
N PRO A 157 25.97 5.07 3.77
CA PRO A 157 24.92 5.78 3.04
C PRO A 157 23.66 4.92 2.81
N HIS A 158 22.49 5.57 2.72
CA HIS A 158 21.15 5.00 2.42
C HIS A 158 21.08 4.30 1.05
N THR A 159 21.90 3.30 0.82
CA THR A 159 22.01 2.58 -0.45
C THR A 159 21.75 1.09 -0.31
N ASP A 160 21.55 0.60 0.90
CA ASP A 160 21.32 -0.82 1.19
C ASP A 160 19.95 -1.01 1.86
N TYR A 161 18.92 -1.07 1.03
CA TYR A 161 17.57 -1.51 1.44
C TYR A 161 17.47 -3.03 1.25
N LEU A 162 16.85 -3.75 2.17
CA LEU A 162 16.58 -5.19 2.05
C LEU A 162 15.08 -5.43 1.88
N PRO A 163 14.67 -6.55 1.27
CA PRO A 163 13.26 -6.86 1.13
C PRO A 163 12.62 -7.07 2.51
N LEU A 164 11.56 -6.32 2.78
CA LEU A 164 10.71 -6.52 3.95
C LEU A 164 9.50 -7.35 3.53
N ILE A 165 9.24 -8.42 4.27
CA ILE A 165 8.05 -9.25 4.13
C ILE A 165 7.42 -9.38 5.50
N GLU A 166 6.14 -9.00 5.61
CA GLU A 166 5.36 -9.22 6.83
C GLU A 166 4.18 -10.16 6.54
N HIS A 167 3.93 -11.08 7.47
CA HIS A 167 2.83 -12.04 7.43
C HIS A 167 1.87 -11.80 8.59
N TRP A 168 0.59 -11.65 8.26
CA TRP A 168 -0.51 -11.61 9.22
C TRP A 168 -1.08 -13.01 9.41
N ASN A 169 -1.11 -13.47 10.65
CA ASN A 169 -1.61 -14.80 11.03
C ASN A 169 -3.06 -14.80 11.59
N GLY A 170 -3.77 -13.68 11.52
CA GLY A 170 -5.08 -13.50 12.15
C GLY A 170 -5.04 -12.76 13.50
N THR A 171 -3.86 -12.57 14.09
CA THR A 171 -3.71 -11.92 15.40
C THR A 171 -2.58 -10.89 15.43
N SER A 172 -1.48 -11.14 14.73
CA SER A 172 -0.33 -10.24 14.69
C SER A 172 0.38 -10.32 13.34
N TRP A 173 1.00 -9.22 12.94
CA TRP A 173 1.99 -9.21 11.88
C TRP A 173 3.32 -9.76 12.40
N SER A 174 4.09 -10.43 11.54
CA SER A 174 5.43 -10.93 11.85
C SER A 174 6.32 -10.85 10.63
N VAL A 175 7.59 -10.47 10.81
CA VAL A 175 8.56 -10.40 9.71
C VAL A 175 8.95 -11.81 9.27
N VAL A 176 8.91 -12.05 7.97
CA VAL A 176 9.31 -13.30 7.33
C VAL A 176 10.59 -13.06 6.53
N LYS A 177 11.55 -13.97 6.67
CA LYS A 177 12.81 -13.88 5.93
C LYS A 177 12.57 -13.99 4.42
N SER A 178 13.05 -13.00 3.67
CA SER A 178 13.15 -13.06 2.22
C SER A 178 14.18 -14.13 1.80
N PRO A 179 13.93 -14.93 0.74
CA PRO A 179 14.90 -15.85 0.19
C PRO A 179 15.90 -15.13 -0.73
N SER A 180 15.76 -13.79 -0.89
CA SER A 180 16.60 -12.99 -1.74
C SER A 180 18.06 -13.26 -1.40
N PRO A 181 18.91 -13.53 -2.40
CA PRO A 181 20.33 -13.73 -2.19
C PRO A 181 21.04 -12.41 -1.78
N GLY A 182 20.33 -11.28 -1.79
CA GLY A 182 20.90 -9.93 -1.86
C GLY A 182 21.72 -9.49 -0.64
N SER A 183 22.95 -9.08 -0.92
CA SER A 183 23.85 -8.32 -0.04
C SER A 183 23.91 -6.82 -0.43
N THR A 184 22.92 -6.33 -1.18
CA THR A 184 22.82 -4.99 -1.78
C THR A 184 21.34 -4.57 -1.96
N ALA A 185 21.07 -3.28 -2.20
CA ALA A 185 19.73 -2.68 -2.34
C ALA A 185 18.72 -3.57 -3.08
N SER A 186 17.66 -4.00 -2.41
CA SER A 186 16.61 -4.85 -2.94
C SER A 186 15.26 -4.45 -2.36
N ASP A 187 14.24 -4.38 -3.21
CA ASP A 187 12.90 -3.89 -2.88
C ASP A 187 11.85 -4.82 -3.50
N LEU A 188 10.75 -5.04 -2.79
CA LEU A 188 9.55 -5.71 -3.28
C LEU A 188 8.43 -4.69 -3.49
N LEU A 189 8.01 -4.54 -4.75
CA LEU A 189 7.06 -3.51 -5.16
C LEU A 189 5.61 -3.97 -5.09
N ALA A 190 5.35 -5.26 -5.31
CA ALA A 190 4.00 -5.79 -5.35
C ALA A 190 3.94 -7.25 -4.90
N VAL A 191 2.78 -7.64 -4.38
CA VAL A 191 2.46 -9.01 -4.01
C VAL A 191 1.06 -9.36 -4.50
N ALA A 192 0.90 -10.56 -5.03
CA ALA A 192 -0.36 -11.06 -5.55
C ALA A 192 -0.65 -12.47 -5.04
N ARG A 193 -1.89 -12.74 -4.65
CA ARG A 193 -2.35 -14.09 -4.33
C ARG A 193 -2.52 -14.90 -5.61
N VAL A 194 -2.19 -16.18 -5.55
CA VAL A 194 -2.56 -17.14 -6.59
C VAL A 194 -3.99 -17.63 -6.30
N PRO A 195 -4.97 -17.41 -7.21
CA PRO A 195 -6.36 -17.80 -7.00
C PRO A 195 -6.50 -19.27 -6.61
N ALA A 196 -7.43 -19.56 -5.68
CA ALA A 196 -7.72 -20.90 -5.17
C ALA A 196 -6.55 -21.64 -4.51
N THR A 197 -5.52 -20.93 -4.04
CA THR A 197 -4.39 -21.50 -3.30
C THR A 197 -4.06 -20.66 -2.06
N HIS A 198 -3.12 -21.14 -1.25
CA HIS A 198 -2.49 -20.36 -0.18
C HIS A 198 -1.21 -19.66 -0.64
N ASN A 199 -0.93 -19.66 -1.94
CA ASN A 199 0.34 -19.18 -2.46
C ASN A 199 0.27 -17.69 -2.80
N VAL A 200 1.40 -17.01 -2.63
CA VAL A 200 1.62 -15.64 -3.10
C VAL A 200 2.87 -15.56 -3.96
N TRP A 201 2.83 -14.65 -4.92
CA TRP A 201 4.00 -14.18 -5.66
C TRP A 201 4.29 -12.74 -5.29
N SER A 202 5.53 -12.43 -4.96
CA SER A 202 6.01 -11.06 -4.88
C SER A 202 6.98 -10.75 -6.01
N VAL A 203 6.97 -9.50 -6.45
CA VAL A 203 7.86 -8.99 -7.50
C VAL A 203 8.53 -7.72 -7.03
N GLY A 204 9.76 -7.53 -7.50
CA GLY A 204 10.60 -6.41 -7.12
C GLY A 204 11.88 -6.34 -7.93
N PHE A 205 12.86 -5.63 -7.41
CA PHE A 205 14.18 -5.55 -8.01
C PHE A 205 15.28 -5.75 -6.98
N THR A 206 16.45 -6.21 -7.45
CA THR A 206 17.71 -6.18 -6.70
C THR A 206 18.75 -5.41 -7.51
N GLN A 207 19.50 -4.53 -6.85
CA GLN A 207 20.63 -3.82 -7.41
C GLN A 207 21.89 -4.69 -7.29
N GLY A 208 22.32 -5.26 -8.43
CA GLY A 208 23.71 -5.65 -8.65
C GLY A 208 24.42 -4.63 -9.54
N SER A 209 25.33 -5.05 -10.43
CA SER A 209 25.88 -4.19 -11.50
C SER A 209 24.83 -3.78 -12.55
N ILE A 210 23.65 -4.43 -12.53
CA ILE A 210 22.44 -4.15 -13.32
C ILE A 210 21.21 -4.48 -12.44
N TYR A 211 20.05 -3.88 -12.75
CA TYR A 211 18.77 -4.25 -12.13
C TYR A 211 18.36 -5.67 -12.55
N GLN A 212 18.01 -6.51 -11.60
CA GLN A 212 17.45 -7.85 -11.87
C GLN A 212 16.06 -7.99 -11.23
N THR A 213 15.16 -8.68 -11.92
CA THR A 213 13.83 -9.01 -11.39
C THR A 213 13.97 -9.94 -10.18
N LEU A 214 13.43 -9.51 -9.05
CA LEU A 214 13.24 -10.38 -7.89
C LEU A 214 11.83 -10.96 -7.99
N THR A 215 11.73 -12.28 -8.01
CA THR A 215 10.45 -13.00 -7.96
C THR A 215 10.51 -13.98 -6.81
N GLU A 216 9.60 -13.87 -5.84
CA GLU A 216 9.55 -14.79 -4.72
C GLU A 216 8.21 -15.53 -4.66
N PHE A 217 8.29 -16.83 -4.41
CA PHE A 217 7.14 -17.71 -4.23
C PHE A 217 7.04 -18.12 -2.76
N ARG A 218 5.81 -18.13 -2.23
CA ARG A 218 5.51 -18.67 -0.90
C ARG A 218 4.32 -19.61 -0.99
N CYS A 219 4.42 -20.73 -0.25
CA CYS A 219 3.40 -21.76 -0.08
C CYS A 219 2.62 -21.55 1.21
#